data_AF-A0A1Z8RH95-F1
#
_entry.id   AF-A0A1Z8RH95-F1
#
_cell.length_a   1.000
_cell.length_b   1.000
_cell.length_c   1.000
_cell.angle_alpha   90.00
_cell.angle_beta   90.00
_cell.angle_gamma   90.00
#
_symmetry.space_group_name_H-M   'P 1'
#
loop_
_entity.id
_entity.type
_entity.pdbx_description
1 polymer ?
#
loop_
_entity_poly.entity_id
_entity_poly.type
_entity_poly.pdbx_seq_one_letter_code
_entity_poly.pdbx_strand_id
1 'polypeptide(L)'
;MLRVSSRVTGTDIELGLVNGEHVADNQVPYANELSAFAEALVSRDEGQLSRARDTLLSVANSDVLVDAAGVAANFQRMVRIADSTGIPIDFSQDRADIIESLGLRRFDSAKHSQHLLE
;
A
#
# COMPACT_ATOMS: atom_id res chain seq x y z
N MET A 1 0.16 3.73 11.12
CA MET A 1 -0.20 2.35 11.50
C MET A 1 1.02 1.44 11.59
N LEU A 2 1.74 1.14 10.50
CA LEU A 2 2.91 0.24 10.49
C LEU A 2 4.00 0.54 11.55
N ARG A 3 4.52 1.78 11.61
CA ARG A 3 5.55 2.17 12.60
C ARG A 3 5.08 2.13 14.06
N VAL A 4 3.81 2.47 14.32
CA VAL A 4 3.27 2.42 15.68
C VAL A 4 3.10 0.96 16.10
N SER A 5 2.60 0.12 15.19
CA SER A 5 2.55 -1.33 15.38
C SER A 5 3.95 -1.88 15.67
N SER A 6 4.96 -1.50 14.88
CA SER A 6 6.33 -1.99 15.02
C SER A 6 6.97 -1.65 16.38
N ARG A 7 6.69 -0.46 16.91
CA ARG A 7 7.15 -0.07 18.26
C ARG A 7 6.44 -0.83 19.36
N VAL A 8 5.13 -1.02 19.22
CA VAL A 8 4.34 -1.76 20.20
C VAL A 8 4.79 -3.23 20.22
N THR A 9 5.20 -3.79 19.08
CA THR A 9 5.63 -5.20 18.97
C THR A 9 7.15 -5.38 19.08
N GLY A 10 7.94 -4.32 19.13
CA GLY A 10 9.42 -4.39 19.14
C GLY A 10 10.01 -5.00 17.86
N THR A 11 9.31 -4.87 16.74
CA THR A 11 9.68 -5.51 15.47
C THR A 11 10.45 -4.53 14.59
N ASP A 12 11.62 -4.95 14.13
CA ASP A 12 12.34 -4.21 13.09
C ASP A 12 11.62 -4.40 11.75
N ILE A 13 11.34 -3.30 11.04
CA ILE A 13 10.59 -3.32 9.78
C ILE A 13 11.52 -2.93 8.65
N GLU A 14 11.68 -3.87 7.73
CA GLU A 14 12.33 -3.61 6.45
C GLU A 14 11.39 -2.80 5.54
N LEU A 15 11.65 -1.49 5.44
CA LEU A 15 10.82 -0.57 4.67
C LEU A 15 10.84 -0.85 3.15
N GLY A 16 11.86 -1.53 2.63
CA GLY A 16 11.94 -1.92 1.22
C GLY A 16 10.82 -2.88 0.79
N LEU A 17 10.31 -3.70 1.71
CA LEU A 17 9.15 -4.57 1.46
C LEU A 17 7.87 -3.75 1.19
N VAL A 18 7.76 -2.55 1.76
CA VAL A 18 6.59 -1.68 1.57
C VAL A 18 6.53 -1.08 0.16
N ASN A 19 7.68 -0.87 -0.46
CA ASN A 19 7.78 -0.38 -1.84
C ASN A 19 7.72 -1.50 -2.90
N GLY A 20 7.65 -2.77 -2.47
CA GLY A 20 7.73 -3.90 -3.39
C GLY A 20 9.13 -4.10 -3.99
N GLU A 21 10.18 -3.50 -3.40
CA GLU A 21 11.56 -3.65 -3.84
C GLU A 21 12.13 -5.04 -3.53
N HIS A 22 11.56 -5.69 -2.50
CA HIS A 22 11.86 -7.06 -2.12
C HIS A 22 10.58 -7.91 -2.14
N VAL A 23 10.69 -9.14 -2.63
CA VAL A 23 9.59 -10.11 -2.56
C VAL A 23 9.50 -10.61 -1.13
N ALA A 24 8.34 -10.39 -0.49
CA ALA A 24 8.10 -10.93 0.85
C ALA A 24 8.29 -12.44 0.83
N ASP A 25 8.94 -12.96 1.89
CA ASP A 25 9.07 -14.41 2.10
C ASP A 25 7.69 -15.07 1.97
N ASN A 26 7.61 -16.23 1.30
CA ASN A 26 6.40 -16.89 0.76
C ASN A 26 5.33 -17.33 1.81
N GLN A 27 5.24 -16.65 2.94
CA GLN A 27 4.37 -16.95 4.07
C GLN A 27 2.90 -16.57 3.85
N VAL A 28 2.62 -15.67 2.90
CA VAL A 28 1.27 -15.30 2.50
C VAL A 28 0.92 -15.99 1.17
N PRO A 29 -0.10 -16.86 1.14
CA PRO A 29 -0.57 -17.46 -0.11
C PRO A 29 -0.92 -16.38 -1.14
N TYR A 30 -0.46 -16.58 -2.38
CA TYR A 30 -0.73 -15.68 -3.51
C TYR A 30 -0.22 -14.24 -3.32
N ALA A 31 0.80 -14.02 -2.47
CA ALA A 31 1.30 -12.68 -2.14
C ALA A 31 1.62 -11.82 -3.37
N ASN A 32 2.22 -12.43 -4.38
CA ASN A 32 2.62 -11.75 -5.62
C ASN A 32 1.39 -11.32 -6.43
N GLU A 33 0.43 -12.22 -6.61
CA GLU A 33 -0.78 -11.98 -7.39
C GLU A 33 -1.72 -11.00 -6.67
N LEU A 34 -1.80 -11.08 -5.34
CA LEU A 34 -2.53 -10.13 -4.51
C LEU A 34 -1.91 -8.72 -4.60
N SER A 35 -0.58 -8.63 -4.53
CA SER A 35 0.13 -7.35 -4.65
C SER A 35 -0.04 -6.76 -6.05
N ALA A 36 0.15 -7.56 -7.10
CA ALA A 36 -0.05 -7.14 -8.49
C ALA A 36 -1.50 -6.70 -8.76
N PHE A 37 -2.50 -7.39 -8.20
CA PHE A 37 -3.89 -6.97 -8.29
C PHE A 37 -4.16 -5.65 -7.57
N ALA A 38 -3.61 -5.46 -6.37
CA ALA A 38 -3.73 -4.21 -5.63
C ALA A 38 -3.08 -3.03 -6.37
N GLU A 39 -1.88 -3.22 -6.94
CA GLU A 39 -1.19 -2.21 -7.76
C GLU A 39 -1.97 -1.87 -9.02
N ALA A 40 -2.45 -2.88 -9.75
CA ALA A 40 -3.23 -2.66 -10.95
C ALA A 40 -4.53 -1.89 -10.67
N LEU A 41 -5.18 -2.14 -9.53
CA LEU A 41 -6.40 -1.43 -9.11
C LEU A 41 -6.17 0.08 -8.95
N VAL A 42 -5.00 0.48 -8.43
CA VAL A 42 -4.70 1.89 -8.16
C VAL A 42 -4.09 2.62 -9.36
N SER A 43 -3.54 1.88 -10.32
CA SER A 43 -2.88 2.41 -11.53
C SER A 43 -3.82 3.13 -12.51
N ARG A 44 -5.14 2.89 -12.42
CA ARG A 44 -6.16 3.32 -13.40
C ARG A 44 -5.96 2.76 -14.82
N ASP A 45 -5.13 1.73 -14.98
CA ASP A 45 -4.98 0.98 -16.22
C ASP A 45 -5.95 -0.21 -16.23
N GLU A 46 -7.04 -0.08 -16.98
CA GLU A 46 -8.06 -1.13 -17.08
C GLU A 46 -7.52 -2.45 -17.65
N GLY A 47 -6.54 -2.38 -18.55
CA GLY A 47 -5.93 -3.55 -19.17
C GLY A 47 -5.07 -4.32 -18.17
N GLN A 48 -4.24 -3.61 -17.40
CA GLN A 48 -3.48 -4.22 -16.30
C GLN A 48 -4.40 -4.81 -15.24
N LEU A 49 -5.46 -4.09 -14.87
CA LEU A 49 -6.42 -4.57 -13.88
C LEU A 49 -7.16 -5.83 -14.36
N SER A 50 -7.54 -5.91 -15.64
CA SER A 50 -8.14 -7.13 -16.19
C SER A 50 -7.18 -8.32 -16.10
N ARG A 51 -5.93 -8.15 -16.55
CA ARG A 51 -4.92 -9.22 -16.50
C ARG A 51 -4.62 -9.70 -15.09
N ALA A 52 -4.53 -8.78 -14.13
CA ALA A 52 -4.29 -9.13 -12.73
C ALA A 52 -5.47 -9.88 -12.11
N ARG A 53 -6.72 -9.50 -12.44
CA ARG A 53 -7.93 -10.24 -12.04
C ARG A 53 -7.93 -11.66 -12.58
N ASP A 54 -7.67 -11.83 -13.87
CA ASP A 54 -7.67 -13.15 -14.51
C ASP A 54 -6.57 -14.04 -13.92
N THR A 55 -5.40 -13.46 -13.65
CA THR A 55 -4.27 -14.15 -13.02
C THR A 55 -4.64 -14.62 -11.61
N LEU A 56 -5.12 -13.73 -10.74
CA LEU A 56 -5.51 -14.07 -9.37
C LEU A 56 -6.65 -15.09 -9.34
N LEU A 57 -7.65 -14.95 -10.22
CA LEU A 57 -8.74 -15.91 -10.36
C LEU A 57 -8.22 -17.31 -10.73
N SER A 58 -7.23 -17.37 -11.62
CA SER A 58 -6.68 -18.65 -12.11
C SER A 58 -5.86 -19.40 -11.07
N VAL A 59 -5.10 -18.69 -10.22
CA VAL A 59 -4.20 -19.32 -9.23
C VAL A 59 -4.87 -19.59 -7.88
N ALA A 60 -5.86 -18.78 -7.52
CA ALA A 60 -6.57 -18.89 -6.25
C ALA A 60 -8.00 -19.43 -6.48
N ASN A 61 -8.98 -18.52 -6.67
CA ASN A 61 -10.37 -18.77 -7.09
C ASN A 61 -11.18 -17.47 -7.00
N SER A 62 -12.49 -17.55 -7.27
CA SER A 62 -13.41 -16.41 -7.20
C SER A 62 -13.56 -15.82 -5.80
N ASP A 63 -13.58 -16.65 -4.77
CA ASP A 63 -13.84 -16.20 -3.39
C ASP A 63 -12.67 -15.34 -2.90
N VAL A 64 -11.43 -15.79 -3.14
CA VAL A 64 -10.22 -15.04 -2.85
C VAL A 64 -10.18 -13.72 -3.64
N LEU A 65 -10.55 -13.74 -4.92
CA LEU A 65 -10.58 -12.52 -5.73
C LEU A 65 -11.59 -11.49 -5.19
N VAL A 66 -12.78 -11.93 -4.79
CA VAL A 66 -13.82 -11.06 -4.23
C VAL A 66 -13.35 -10.45 -2.91
N ASP A 67 -12.78 -11.25 -2.02
CA ASP A 67 -12.24 -10.76 -0.75
C ASP A 67 -11.10 -9.76 -0.95
N ALA A 68 -10.16 -10.07 -1.85
CA ALA A 68 -9.07 -9.17 -2.21
C ALA A 68 -9.58 -7.83 -2.76
N ALA A 69 -10.59 -7.87 -3.63
CA ALA A 69 -11.23 -6.66 -4.17
C ALA A 69 -11.90 -5.83 -3.06
N GLY A 70 -12.58 -6.48 -2.10
CA GLY A 70 -13.19 -5.82 -0.95
C GLY A 70 -12.15 -5.11 -0.08
N VAL A 71 -11.04 -5.79 0.24
CA VAL A 71 -9.94 -5.22 1.03
C VAL A 71 -9.30 -4.04 0.31
N ALA A 72 -8.94 -4.20 -0.96
CA ALA A 72 -8.29 -3.14 -1.74
C ALA A 72 -9.21 -1.91 -1.91
N ALA A 73 -10.50 -2.12 -2.17
CA ALA A 73 -11.49 -1.04 -2.24
C ALA A 73 -11.66 -0.32 -0.89
N ASN A 74 -11.60 -1.06 0.23
CA ASN A 74 -11.68 -0.50 1.57
C ASN A 74 -10.51 0.45 1.87
N PHE A 75 -9.29 0.07 1.51
CA PHE A 75 -8.12 0.95 1.64
C PHE A 75 -8.22 2.18 0.75
N GLN A 76 -8.62 2.00 -0.52
CA GLN A 76 -8.85 3.12 -1.45
C GLN A 76 -9.86 4.14 -0.91
N ARG A 77 -10.93 3.68 -0.26
CA ARG A 77 -11.91 4.55 0.41
C ARG A 77 -11.27 5.33 1.56
N MET A 78 -10.54 4.64 2.44
CA MET A 78 -9.91 5.26 3.61
C MET A 78 -8.88 6.32 3.21
N VAL A 79 -8.05 6.05 2.20
CA VAL A 79 -7.05 7.02 1.69
C VAL A 79 -7.73 8.28 1.18
N ARG A 80 -8.79 8.16 0.36
CA ARG A 80 -9.51 9.35 -0.14
C ARG A 80 -10.15 10.17 0.97
N ILE A 81 -10.75 9.53 1.98
CA ILE A 81 -11.31 10.22 3.13
C ILE A 81 -10.19 10.96 3.87
N ALA A 82 -9.08 10.26 4.15
CA ALA A 82 -7.95 10.82 4.86
C ALA A 82 -7.36 12.06 4.19
N ASP A 83 -7.16 11.98 2.87
CA ASP A 83 -6.65 13.08 2.05
C ASP A 83 -7.63 14.25 1.99
N SER A 84 -8.94 13.97 1.95
CA SER A 84 -9.97 15.02 1.86
C SER A 84 -10.19 15.75 3.19
N THR A 85 -10.00 15.07 4.32
CA THR A 85 -10.21 15.64 5.66
C THR A 85 -8.93 16.12 6.33
N GLY A 86 -7.76 15.80 5.77
CA GLY A 86 -6.46 16.14 6.35
C GLY A 86 -6.21 15.43 7.68
N ILE A 87 -6.15 14.09 7.68
CA ILE A 87 -5.86 13.34 8.91
C ILE A 87 -4.56 13.85 9.56
N PRO A 88 -4.60 14.33 10.81
CA PRO A 88 -3.41 14.78 11.51
C PRO A 88 -2.46 13.59 11.69
N ILE A 89 -1.19 13.80 11.37
CA ILE A 89 -0.13 12.83 11.61
C ILE A 89 0.62 13.29 12.85
N ASP A 90 0.68 12.43 13.88
CA ASP A 90 1.47 12.70 15.08
C ASP A 90 2.97 12.52 14.78
N PHE A 91 3.67 13.64 14.66
CA PHE A 91 5.08 13.73 14.35
C PHE A 91 5.94 13.69 15.61
N SER A 92 5.91 12.56 16.32
CA SER A 92 6.80 12.35 17.47
C SER A 92 8.26 12.05 17.09
N GLN A 93 8.62 11.93 15.80
CA GLN A 93 9.98 11.61 15.31
C GLN A 93 10.27 12.07 13.85
N ASP A 94 11.55 12.04 13.47
CA ASP A 94 12.13 12.46 12.17
C ASP A 94 11.39 11.88 10.97
N ARG A 95 10.53 12.73 10.43
CA ARG A 95 9.62 12.47 9.34
C ARG A 95 10.34 12.40 7.99
N ALA A 96 11.45 13.12 7.86
CA ALA A 96 12.22 13.24 6.63
C ALA A 96 12.78 11.88 6.19
N ASP A 97 13.41 11.14 7.09
CA ASP A 97 14.05 9.85 6.81
C ASP A 97 13.07 8.80 6.30
N ILE A 98 11.86 8.74 6.86
CA ILE A 98 10.81 7.80 6.42
C ILE A 98 10.33 8.16 5.01
N ILE A 99 10.19 9.45 4.72
CA ILE A 99 9.71 9.93 3.42
C ILE A 99 10.75 9.70 2.34
N GLU A 100 12.01 9.90 2.67
CA GLU A 100 13.14 9.65 1.77
C GLU A 100 13.33 8.14 1.53
N SER A 101 13.42 7.34 2.60
CA SER A 101 13.59 5.87 2.49
C SER A 101 12.46 5.19 1.72
N LEU A 102 11.21 5.60 1.93
CA LEU A 102 10.08 5.08 1.17
C LEU A 102 9.91 5.78 -0.19
N GLY A 103 10.71 6.80 -0.52
CA GLY A 103 10.63 7.53 -1.78
C GLY A 103 9.27 8.16 -2.04
N LEU A 104 8.54 8.59 -1.00
CA LEU A 104 7.14 9.00 -1.10
C LEU A 104 6.94 10.27 -1.93
N ARG A 105 8.00 11.05 -2.13
CA ARG A 105 7.98 12.25 -2.99
C ARG A 105 7.75 11.94 -4.48
N ARG A 106 7.90 10.67 -4.90
CA ARG A 106 7.65 10.24 -6.29
C ARG A 106 6.17 10.25 -6.69
N PHE A 107 5.26 10.26 -5.72
CA PHE A 107 3.82 10.18 -5.98
C PHE A 107 3.21 11.56 -6.20
N ASP A 108 2.33 11.68 -7.19
CA ASP A 108 1.63 12.93 -7.51
C ASP A 108 0.87 13.53 -6.33
N SER A 109 0.39 12.72 -5.39
CA SER A 109 -0.33 13.18 -4.20
C SER A 109 0.56 13.95 -3.21
N ALA A 110 1.89 13.82 -3.29
CA ALA A 110 2.83 14.54 -2.42
C ALA A 110 2.68 16.07 -2.54
N LYS A 111 2.16 16.58 -3.67
CA LYS A 111 1.85 18.01 -3.84
C LYS A 111 0.80 18.53 -2.86
N HIS A 112 -0.08 17.67 -2.34
CA HIS A 112 -1.12 18.04 -1.39
C HIS A 112 -0.65 18.01 0.07
N SER A 113 0.53 17.46 0.32
CA SER A 113 1.13 17.33 1.65
C SER A 113 2.45 18.10 1.79
N GLN A 114 2.70 19.10 0.92
CA GLN A 114 3.90 19.96 0.96
C GLN A 114 4.12 20.60 2.33
N HIS A 115 3.06 21.09 2.98
CA HIS A 115 3.13 21.67 4.33
C HIS A 115 3.59 20.67 5.40
N LEU A 116 3.44 19.37 5.14
CA LEU A 116 4.01 18.36 6.00
C LEU A 116 5.49 18.17 5.66
N LEU A 117 5.92 18.32 4.39
CA LEU A 117 7.23 18.03 3.78
C LEU A 117 8.38 19.02 4.07
N GLU A 118 8.08 20.13 4.73
CA GLU A 118 9.02 21.12 5.30
C GLU A 118 9.42 20.74 6.73
#